data_AF-A0A364H159-F1
#
_entry.id   AF-A0A364H159-F1
#
_cell.length_a   1.000
_cell.length_b   1.000
_cell.length_c   1.000
_cell.angle_alpha   90.00
_cell.angle_beta   90.00
_cell.angle_gamma   90.00
#
_symmetry.space_group_name_H-M   'P 1'
#
loop_
_entity.id
_entity.type
_entity.pdbx_description
1 polymer ?
#
loop_
_entity_poly.entity_id
_entity_poly.type
_entity_poly.pdbx_seq_one_letter_code
_entity_poly.pdbx_strand_id
1 'polypeptide(L)'
;MYRHLLVTVDDAPGGIDAIGDALELARAVGARVTFVLPAATPDSRLSGARLPGHGAKVEAAARAQGLSHGIAGAGHPGAGHPGAGDASPGVLAGKLGCDLIGVAALPPDADAVARAQRRQLLATSGVPVLVCPSRRAPAAARVIARCLDAHRMAGGLLHALAALGDATNEPHRQAADARRALAALAALQNARFGTATEARLFAALRVRAECVAAELDELDRQRQRDTHALGALARLAEDGLPSAAFDAALARYAHGAFEQMGRIEGVIFPAARRYLGDADWTGLDEPPADNAPATPPDTNEPADARRASD
;
A
#
# COMPACT_ATOMS: atom_id res chain seq x y z
N MET A 1 2.30 4.81 -31.12
CA MET A 1 1.94 3.97 -29.96
C MET A 1 2.74 4.48 -28.78
N TYR A 2 2.14 4.62 -27.60
CA TYR A 2 2.82 5.14 -26.41
C TYR A 2 3.99 4.23 -26.00
N ARG A 3 5.14 4.81 -25.67
CA ARG A 3 6.38 4.10 -25.35
C ARG A 3 6.89 4.43 -23.95
N HIS A 4 6.46 5.54 -23.35
CA HIS A 4 6.95 5.99 -22.06
C HIS A 4 5.88 6.72 -21.25
N LEU A 5 5.38 6.04 -20.22
CA LEU A 5 4.36 6.58 -19.32
C LEU A 5 5.00 7.29 -18.14
N LEU A 6 4.53 8.50 -17.84
CA LEU A 6 4.72 9.15 -16.54
C LEU A 6 3.54 8.79 -15.64
N VAL A 7 3.76 8.21 -14.47
CA VAL A 7 2.70 7.85 -13.51
C VAL A 7 2.88 8.67 -12.25
N THR A 8 1.89 9.51 -11.94
CA THR A 8 1.87 10.25 -10.68
C THR A 8 1.38 9.35 -9.56
N VAL A 9 2.20 9.20 -8.53
CA VAL A 9 1.87 8.43 -7.33
C VAL A 9 1.33 9.43 -6.33
N ASP A 10 0.09 9.23 -5.92
CA ASP A 10 -0.52 10.01 -4.85
C ASP A 10 -1.04 9.04 -3.79
N ASP A 11 -1.00 9.46 -2.53
CA ASP A 11 -1.41 8.63 -1.39
C ASP A 11 -2.95 8.57 -1.25
N ALA A 12 -3.66 9.29 -2.14
CA ALA A 12 -5.10 9.28 -2.20
C ALA A 12 -5.66 7.88 -2.59
N PRO A 13 -6.86 7.50 -2.12
CA PRO A 13 -7.49 6.18 -2.35
C PRO A 13 -7.65 5.73 -3.82
N GLY A 14 -7.46 6.64 -4.79
CA GLY A 14 -7.47 6.38 -6.23
C GLY A 14 -6.08 6.28 -6.88
N GLY A 15 -5.01 6.72 -6.21
CA GLY A 15 -3.64 6.75 -6.75
C GLY A 15 -3.11 5.36 -7.12
N ILE A 16 -3.48 4.35 -6.33
CA ILE A 16 -3.03 2.97 -6.51
C ILE A 16 -3.75 2.27 -7.66
N ASP A 17 -5.01 2.64 -7.94
CA ASP A 17 -5.71 2.18 -9.14
C ASP A 17 -5.04 2.70 -10.38
N ALA A 18 -4.64 3.96 -10.36
CA ALA A 18 -3.89 4.54 -11.47
C ALA A 18 -2.56 3.84 -11.69
N ILE A 19 -1.89 3.41 -10.61
CA ILE A 19 -0.66 2.62 -10.73
C ILE A 19 -0.97 1.27 -11.36
N GLY A 20 -1.95 0.52 -10.85
CA GLY A 20 -2.33 -0.78 -11.41
C GLY A 20 -2.73 -0.69 -12.89
N ASP A 21 -3.65 0.22 -13.22
CA ASP A 21 -4.16 0.42 -14.59
C ASP A 21 -3.05 0.92 -15.53
N ALA A 22 -2.19 1.83 -15.07
CA ALA A 22 -1.07 2.33 -15.88
C ALA A 22 -0.02 1.25 -16.12
N LEU A 23 0.25 0.38 -15.13
CA LEU A 23 1.17 -0.75 -15.30
C LEU A 23 0.57 -1.81 -16.22
N GLU A 24 -0.73 -2.12 -16.12
CA GLU A 24 -1.40 -3.03 -17.05
C GLU A 24 -1.35 -2.50 -18.49
N LEU A 25 -1.62 -1.20 -18.67
CA LEU A 25 -1.48 -0.55 -19.97
C LEU A 25 -0.04 -0.61 -20.48
N ALA A 26 0.93 -0.21 -19.65
CA ALA A 26 2.35 -0.22 -20.03
C ALA A 26 2.81 -1.61 -20.48
N ARG A 27 2.38 -2.65 -19.76
CA ARG A 27 2.67 -4.05 -20.10
C ARG A 27 2.02 -4.46 -21.41
N ALA A 28 0.77 -4.07 -21.63
CA ALA A 28 0.04 -4.37 -22.86
C ALA A 28 0.64 -3.71 -24.11
N VAL A 29 1.22 -2.51 -23.98
CA VAL A 29 1.81 -1.77 -25.11
C VAL A 29 3.34 -1.86 -25.19
N GLY A 30 3.99 -2.57 -24.26
CA GLY A 30 5.45 -2.65 -24.19
C GLY A 30 6.14 -1.33 -23.86
N ALA A 31 5.48 -0.45 -23.10
CA ALA A 31 6.02 0.83 -22.69
C ALA A 31 6.82 0.74 -21.38
N ARG A 32 7.79 1.64 -21.22
CA ARG A 32 8.46 1.85 -19.93
C ARG A 32 7.67 2.83 -19.06
N VAL A 33 7.88 2.77 -17.76
CA VAL A 33 7.19 3.62 -16.79
C VAL A 33 8.18 4.51 -16.03
N THR A 34 7.79 5.74 -15.73
CA THR A 34 8.49 6.58 -14.77
C THR A 34 7.52 7.09 -13.72
N PHE A 35 7.79 6.76 -12.47
CA PHE A 35 6.98 7.20 -11.35
C PHE A 35 7.41 8.58 -10.88
N VAL A 36 6.43 9.41 -10.56
CA VAL A 36 6.63 10.69 -9.88
C VAL A 36 6.06 10.51 -8.49
N LEU A 37 6.95 10.51 -7.49
CA LEU A 37 6.56 10.48 -6.09
C LEU A 37 6.26 11.90 -5.63
N PRO A 38 5.36 12.09 -4.64
CA PRO A 38 5.23 13.36 -3.95
C PRO A 38 6.59 13.76 -3.37
N ALA A 39 6.93 15.04 -3.38
CA ALA A 39 8.13 15.53 -2.71
C ALA A 39 8.08 15.08 -1.24
N ALA A 40 9.05 14.26 -0.82
CA ALA A 40 9.15 13.88 0.58
C ALA A 40 9.34 15.14 1.42
N THR A 41 8.56 15.29 2.50
CA THR A 41 8.92 16.21 3.58
C THR A 41 10.36 15.91 3.99
N PRO A 42 11.25 16.91 4.04
CA PRO A 42 12.66 16.67 4.27
C PRO A 42 12.85 16.36 5.75
N ASP A 43 12.73 15.10 6.17
CA ASP A 43 13.07 14.74 7.54
C ASP A 43 13.68 13.35 7.68
N SER A 44 14.53 13.29 8.70
CA SER A 44 15.46 12.22 9.10
C SER A 44 16.71 12.10 8.24
N ARG A 45 17.73 12.90 8.61
CA ARG A 45 19.15 12.64 8.30
C ARG A 45 19.66 11.42 9.08
N LEU A 46 18.97 10.28 8.94
CA LEU A 46 19.56 9.00 9.26
C LEU A 46 20.87 8.92 8.47
N SER A 47 21.97 8.67 9.18
CA SER A 47 23.28 8.44 8.59
C SER A 47 23.16 7.39 7.49
N GLY A 48 23.16 7.83 6.23
CA GLY A 48 23.21 7.00 5.03
C GLY A 48 21.95 6.23 4.60
N ALA A 49 20.96 5.97 5.46
CA ALA A 49 19.80 5.14 5.12
C ALA A 49 18.49 5.94 5.11
N ARG A 50 18.11 6.51 3.96
CA ARG A 50 16.72 6.98 3.76
C ARG A 50 15.78 5.79 3.94
N LEU A 51 14.66 5.95 4.66
CA LEU A 51 13.64 4.91 4.59
C LEU A 51 13.19 4.77 3.14
N PRO A 52 13.21 3.55 2.58
CA PRO A 52 12.74 3.28 1.23
C PRO A 52 11.21 3.34 1.24
N GLY A 53 10.66 4.55 1.22
CA GLY A 53 9.21 4.78 1.25
C GLY A 53 8.51 4.37 -0.05
N HIS A 54 7.70 5.27 -0.62
CA HIS A 54 6.93 5.01 -1.84
C HIS A 54 7.74 4.49 -3.05
N GLY A 55 9.05 4.73 -3.10
CA GLY A 55 9.92 4.20 -4.16
C GLY A 55 10.00 2.68 -4.23
N ALA A 56 10.30 2.00 -3.11
CA ALA A 56 10.40 0.54 -3.10
C ALA A 56 9.07 -0.13 -3.48
N LYS A 57 7.96 0.50 -3.10
CA LYS A 57 6.61 0.06 -3.42
C LYS A 57 6.33 0.08 -4.92
N VAL A 58 6.60 1.19 -5.60
CA VAL A 58 6.33 1.33 -7.04
C VAL A 58 7.34 0.56 -7.90
N GLU A 59 8.59 0.43 -7.45
CA GLU A 59 9.58 -0.43 -8.07
C GLU A 59 9.19 -1.91 -7.99
N ALA A 60 8.72 -2.37 -6.84
CA ALA A 60 8.26 -3.74 -6.68
C ALA A 60 7.03 -4.02 -7.57
N ALA A 61 6.07 -3.09 -7.62
CA ALA A 61 4.93 -3.18 -8.52
C ALA A 61 5.35 -3.30 -9.99
N ALA A 62 6.26 -2.45 -10.47
CA ALA A 62 6.74 -2.49 -11.84
C ALA A 62 7.57 -3.74 -12.14
N ARG A 63 8.47 -4.15 -11.24
CA ARG A 63 9.29 -5.37 -11.39
C ARG A 63 8.42 -6.61 -11.46
N ALA A 64 7.39 -6.71 -10.63
CA ALA A 64 6.48 -7.85 -10.63
C ALA A 64 5.63 -7.92 -11.92
N GLN A 65 5.43 -6.78 -12.60
CA GLN A 65 4.80 -6.72 -13.93
C GLN A 65 5.80 -6.88 -15.09
N GLY A 66 7.10 -7.07 -14.81
CA GLY A 66 8.14 -7.22 -15.83
C GLY A 66 8.47 -5.93 -16.59
N LEU A 67 8.21 -4.76 -16.00
CA LEU A 67 8.34 -3.47 -16.67
C LEU A 67 9.69 -2.79 -16.42
N SER A 68 10.23 -2.18 -17.48
CA SER A 68 11.30 -1.19 -17.34
C SER A 68 10.73 0.03 -16.62
N HIS A 69 11.37 0.43 -15.52
CA HIS A 69 10.88 1.51 -14.67
C HIS A 69 12.00 2.48 -14.26
N GLY A 70 11.59 3.66 -13.82
CA GLY A 70 12.44 4.64 -13.15
C GLY A 70 11.63 5.52 -12.20
N ILE A 71 12.30 6.24 -11.32
CA ILE A 71 11.65 7.20 -10.41
C ILE A 71 12.23 8.59 -10.66
N ALA A 72 11.37 9.55 -11.00
CA ALA A 72 11.76 10.94 -11.13
C ALA A 72 12.10 11.52 -9.75
N GLY A 73 13.28 12.13 -9.62
CA GLY A 73 13.75 12.72 -8.35
C GLY A 73 14.47 11.79 -7.38
N ALA A 74 14.69 10.51 -7.71
CA ALA A 74 15.46 9.57 -6.87
C ALA A 74 17.00 9.70 -7.00
N GLY A 75 17.49 10.70 -7.74
CA GLY A 75 18.93 10.92 -7.92
C GLY A 75 19.62 11.38 -6.63
N HIS A 76 20.83 10.88 -6.38
CA HIS A 76 21.77 11.54 -5.47
C HIS A 76 21.94 13.02 -5.88
N PRO A 77 22.12 13.95 -4.93
CA PRO A 77 22.39 15.35 -5.29
C PRO A 77 23.62 15.38 -6.19
N GLY A 78 23.44 15.72 -7.47
CA GLY A 78 24.50 15.77 -8.49
C GLY A 78 24.30 14.88 -9.72
N ALA A 79 23.43 13.87 -9.68
CA ALA A 79 23.00 13.18 -10.90
C ALA A 79 21.90 14.03 -11.54
N GLY A 80 22.18 14.69 -12.67
CA GLY A 80 21.33 15.69 -13.35
C GLY A 80 19.97 15.21 -13.87
N HIS A 81 19.25 14.37 -13.13
CA HIS A 81 17.85 14.07 -13.38
C HIS A 81 16.98 15.22 -12.88
N PRO A 82 16.07 15.75 -13.71
CA PRO A 82 15.17 16.81 -13.27
C PRO A 82 14.37 16.30 -12.08
N GLY A 83 14.62 16.91 -10.91
CA GLY A 83 13.90 16.55 -9.69
C GLY A 83 12.42 16.85 -9.83
N ALA A 84 11.59 16.08 -9.12
CA ALA A 84 10.19 16.37 -8.87
C ALA A 84 10.03 17.56 -7.88
N GLY A 85 10.71 18.68 -8.13
CA GLY A 85 10.32 19.96 -7.52
C GLY A 85 8.94 20.40 -8.04
N ASP A 86 8.50 21.63 -7.72
CA ASP A 86 7.20 22.25 -8.08
C ASP A 86 6.79 22.23 -9.58
N ALA A 87 7.55 21.55 -10.45
CA ALA A 87 7.20 21.33 -11.84
C ALA A 87 5.91 20.50 -11.96
N SER A 88 4.96 21.01 -12.75
CA SER A 88 3.74 20.27 -13.05
C SER A 88 4.04 18.95 -13.78
N PRO A 89 3.20 17.92 -13.64
CA PRO A 89 3.40 16.64 -14.31
C PRO A 89 3.58 16.76 -15.83
N GLY A 90 2.91 17.73 -16.47
CA GLY A 90 3.06 18.02 -17.91
C GLY A 90 4.46 18.49 -18.29
N VAL A 91 5.05 19.39 -17.50
CA VAL A 91 6.42 19.87 -17.73
C VAL A 91 7.43 18.76 -17.48
N LEU A 92 7.22 17.96 -16.42
CA LEU A 92 8.10 16.85 -16.09
C LEU A 92 8.06 15.74 -17.16
N ALA A 93 6.87 15.42 -17.68
CA ALA A 93 6.70 14.48 -18.78
C ALA A 93 7.50 14.91 -20.02
N GLY A 94 7.39 16.17 -20.42
CA GLY A 94 8.14 16.72 -21.55
C GLY A 94 9.66 16.64 -21.35
N LYS A 95 10.15 16.94 -20.14
CA LYS A 95 11.59 16.84 -19.81
C LYS A 95 12.12 15.42 -19.83
N LEU A 96 11.31 14.45 -19.40
CA LEU A 96 11.68 13.03 -19.32
C LEU A 96 11.43 12.26 -20.62
N GLY A 97 10.83 12.93 -21.63
CA GLY A 97 10.45 12.30 -22.89
C GLY A 97 9.30 11.31 -22.75
N CYS A 98 8.44 11.50 -21.74
CA CYS A 98 7.22 10.71 -21.59
C CYS A 98 6.19 11.15 -22.63
N ASP A 99 5.50 10.20 -23.24
CA ASP A 99 4.49 10.42 -24.28
C ASP A 99 3.06 10.15 -23.80
N LEU A 100 2.89 9.76 -22.54
CA LEU A 100 1.61 9.63 -21.86
C LEU A 100 1.75 9.93 -20.37
N ILE A 101 0.77 10.61 -19.77
CA ILE A 101 0.68 10.83 -18.34
C ILE A 101 -0.50 10.04 -17.78
N GLY A 102 -0.24 9.07 -16.90
CA GLY A 102 -1.26 8.34 -16.16
C GLY A 102 -1.57 9.03 -14.84
N VAL A 103 -2.85 9.38 -14.63
CA VAL A 103 -3.35 9.96 -13.37
C VAL A 103 -4.59 9.21 -12.90
N ALA A 104 -4.80 9.14 -11.58
CA ALA A 104 -6.02 8.61 -11.00
C ALA A 104 -7.24 9.47 -11.33
N ALA A 105 -8.43 8.87 -11.44
CA ALA A 105 -9.66 9.64 -11.31
C ALA A 105 -9.70 10.36 -9.96
N LEU A 106 -10.15 11.63 -9.96
CA LEU A 106 -10.40 12.33 -8.70
C LEU A 106 -11.62 11.70 -8.01
N PRO A 107 -11.58 11.49 -6.69
CA PRO A 107 -12.76 11.04 -5.97
C PRO A 107 -13.84 12.14 -5.95
N PRO A 108 -15.13 11.77 -5.74
CA PRO A 108 -16.23 12.74 -5.77
C PRO A 108 -16.10 13.89 -4.75
N ASP A 109 -15.43 13.62 -3.63
CA ASP A 109 -15.19 14.52 -2.51
C ASP A 109 -13.84 15.25 -2.58
N ALA A 110 -13.10 15.13 -3.69
CA ALA A 110 -11.83 15.82 -3.88
C ALA A 110 -11.97 17.33 -3.62
N ASP A 111 -11.00 17.93 -2.94
CA ASP A 111 -11.02 19.36 -2.63
C ASP A 111 -10.90 20.26 -3.88
N ALA A 112 -11.11 21.56 -3.69
CA ALA A 112 -11.06 22.53 -4.78
C ALA A 112 -9.65 22.67 -5.39
N VAL A 113 -8.60 22.42 -4.61
CA VAL A 113 -7.20 22.54 -5.03
C VAL A 113 -6.83 21.40 -5.96
N ALA A 114 -7.11 20.14 -5.58
CA ALA A 114 -6.90 18.96 -6.40
C ALA A 114 -7.70 19.05 -7.71
N ARG A 115 -8.94 19.53 -7.66
CA ARG A 115 -9.75 19.81 -8.86
C ARG A 115 -9.14 20.89 -9.75
N ALA A 116 -8.62 21.98 -9.17
CA ALA A 116 -7.96 23.05 -9.93
C ALA A 116 -6.66 22.57 -10.57
N GLN A 117 -5.83 21.84 -9.83
CA GLN A 117 -4.59 21.23 -10.32
C GLN A 117 -4.86 20.26 -11.47
N ARG A 118 -5.90 19.41 -11.36
CA ARG A 118 -6.31 18.51 -12.45
C ARG A 118 -6.75 19.28 -13.69
N ARG A 119 -7.60 20.31 -13.55
CA ARG A 119 -8.02 21.15 -14.68
C ARG A 119 -6.82 21.82 -15.34
N GLN A 120 -5.89 22.34 -14.55
CA GLN A 120 -4.68 22.98 -15.05
C GLN A 120 -3.80 21.99 -15.83
N LEU A 121 -3.59 20.78 -15.30
CA LEU A 121 -2.85 19.73 -15.99
C LEU A 121 -3.48 19.41 -17.36
N LEU A 122 -4.80 19.19 -17.39
CA LEU A 122 -5.52 18.87 -18.62
C LEU A 122 -5.50 20.03 -19.63
N ALA A 123 -5.53 21.28 -19.16
CA ALA A 123 -5.54 22.46 -20.02
C ALA A 123 -4.15 22.82 -20.59
N THR A 124 -3.07 22.48 -19.88
CA THR A 124 -1.71 22.97 -20.21
C THR A 124 -0.71 21.89 -20.58
N SER A 125 -1.04 20.61 -20.40
CA SER A 125 -0.13 19.53 -20.76
C SER A 125 0.01 19.40 -22.29
N GLY A 126 1.25 19.49 -22.78
CA GLY A 126 1.60 19.11 -24.16
C GLY A 126 1.64 17.59 -24.38
N VAL A 127 1.52 16.80 -23.33
CA VAL A 127 1.51 15.33 -23.36
C VAL A 127 0.10 14.81 -23.05
N PRO A 128 -0.43 13.82 -23.79
CA PRO A 128 -1.72 13.22 -23.50
C PRO A 128 -1.84 12.75 -22.04
N VAL A 129 -3.01 12.97 -21.45
CA VAL A 129 -3.31 12.57 -20.06
C VAL A 129 -4.37 11.49 -20.06
N LEU A 130 -4.01 10.30 -19.57
CA LEU A 130 -4.93 9.20 -19.30
C LEU A 130 -5.44 9.31 -17.86
N VAL A 131 -6.75 9.50 -17.72
CA VAL A 131 -7.42 9.42 -16.41
C VAL A 131 -7.90 7.99 -16.21
N CYS A 132 -7.27 7.26 -15.29
CA CYS A 132 -7.61 5.88 -14.96
C CYS A 132 -8.93 5.86 -14.18
N PRO A 133 -10.02 5.28 -14.73
CA PRO A 133 -11.33 5.36 -14.14
C PRO A 133 -11.43 4.45 -12.91
N SER A 134 -12.05 4.95 -11.83
CA SER A 134 -12.45 4.11 -10.70
C SER A 134 -13.68 3.25 -11.08
N ARG A 135 -13.52 2.24 -11.96
CA ARG A 135 -14.59 1.27 -12.25
C ARG A 135 -14.60 0.23 -11.15
N ARG A 136 -15.45 0.39 -10.14
CA ARG A 136 -15.58 -0.62 -9.08
C ARG A 136 -17.03 -0.89 -8.76
N ALA A 137 -17.40 -2.17 -8.67
CA ALA A 137 -18.54 -2.58 -7.86
C ALA A 137 -18.30 -2.06 -6.42
N PRO A 138 -19.31 -1.53 -5.72
CA PRO A 138 -19.11 -0.86 -4.43
C PRO A 138 -18.37 -1.73 -3.40
N ALA A 139 -18.61 -3.04 -3.40
CA ALA A 139 -17.96 -4.00 -2.51
C ALA A 139 -16.45 -4.12 -2.78
N ALA A 140 -16.04 -4.30 -4.04
CA ALA A 140 -14.63 -4.38 -4.43
C ALA A 140 -13.85 -3.12 -4.03
N ALA A 141 -14.50 -1.95 -4.16
CA ALA A 141 -13.91 -0.69 -3.73
C ALA A 141 -13.62 -0.64 -2.24
N ARG A 142 -14.58 -1.04 -1.41
CA ARG A 142 -14.46 -1.02 0.04
C ARG A 142 -13.44 -2.05 0.55
N VAL A 143 -13.46 -3.26 -0.02
CA VAL A 143 -12.50 -4.32 0.30
C VAL A 143 -11.06 -3.86 0.06
N ILE A 144 -10.78 -3.32 -1.13
CA ILE A 144 -9.43 -2.84 -1.47
C ILE A 144 -9.06 -1.63 -0.61
N ALA A 145 -9.98 -0.69 -0.36
CA ALA A 145 -9.74 0.45 0.51
C ALA A 145 -9.31 0.00 1.92
N ARG A 146 -10.00 -0.99 2.54
CA ARG A 146 -9.59 -1.51 3.86
C ARG A 146 -8.18 -2.11 3.87
N CYS A 147 -7.79 -2.81 2.80
CA CYS A 147 -6.43 -3.34 2.70
C CYS A 147 -5.40 -2.19 2.60
N LEU A 148 -5.70 -1.18 1.80
CA LEU A 148 -4.86 0.02 1.66
C LEU A 148 -4.75 0.82 2.96
N ASP A 149 -5.82 0.91 3.74
CA ASP A 149 -5.80 1.55 5.04
C ASP A 149 -4.82 0.84 5.98
N ALA A 150 -4.81 -0.50 5.97
CA ALA A 150 -3.84 -1.29 6.72
C ALA A 150 -2.41 -1.07 6.22
N HIS A 151 -2.20 -0.95 4.90
CA HIS A 151 -0.88 -0.60 4.34
C HIS A 151 -0.41 0.79 4.78
N ARG A 152 -1.32 1.78 4.81
CA ARG A 152 -1.02 3.14 5.29
C ARG A 152 -0.67 3.13 6.78
N MET A 153 -1.40 2.36 7.59
CA MET A 153 -1.07 2.17 9.01
C MET A 153 0.31 1.55 9.21
N ALA A 154 0.65 0.52 8.42
CA ALA A 154 1.97 -0.11 8.47
C ALA A 154 3.08 0.88 8.10
N GLY A 155 2.89 1.66 7.03
CA GLY A 155 3.80 2.73 6.63
C GLY A 155 3.97 3.78 7.73
N GLY A 156 2.88 4.22 8.36
CA GLY A 156 2.91 5.17 9.47
C GLY A 156 3.70 4.67 10.69
N LEU A 157 3.54 3.39 11.05
CA LEU A 157 4.31 2.77 12.14
C LEU A 157 5.81 2.67 11.80
N LEU A 158 6.14 2.32 10.55
CA LEU A 158 7.54 2.29 10.08
C LEU A 158 8.19 3.67 10.12
N HIS A 159 7.47 4.72 9.70
CA HIS A 159 7.95 6.09 9.81
C HIS A 159 8.11 6.55 11.26
N ALA A 160 7.16 6.21 12.13
CA ALA A 160 7.27 6.52 13.55
C ALA A 160 8.50 5.84 14.19
N LEU A 161 8.75 4.56 13.87
CA LEU A 161 9.92 3.83 14.32
C LEU A 161 11.23 4.46 13.84
N ALA A 162 11.26 4.94 12.60
CA ALA A 162 12.43 5.60 12.04
C ALA A 162 12.74 6.95 12.71
N ALA A 163 11.69 7.73 13.00
CA ALA A 163 11.81 9.03 13.65
C ALA A 163 12.31 8.92 15.10
N LEU A 164 12.18 7.75 15.75
CA LEU A 164 12.72 7.52 17.09
C LEU A 164 14.25 7.64 17.11
N GLY A 165 14.95 7.30 16.02
CA GLY A 165 16.42 7.40 15.95
C GLY A 165 16.95 8.84 16.04
N ASP A 166 16.10 9.83 15.76
CA ASP A 166 16.47 11.26 15.76
C ASP A 166 16.19 11.96 17.09
N ALA A 167 15.42 11.35 17.99
CA ALA A 167 15.02 11.96 19.26
C ALA A 167 16.14 11.83 20.31
N THR A 168 16.88 12.91 20.55
CA THR A 168 18.05 12.96 21.45
C THR A 168 17.75 12.96 22.95
N ASN A 169 16.50 12.86 23.38
CA ASN A 169 16.16 13.02 24.80
C ASN A 169 15.30 11.85 25.30
N GLU A 170 15.81 11.18 26.35
CA GLU A 170 15.23 10.06 27.10
C GLU A 170 15.31 8.65 26.45
N PRO A 171 16.47 7.97 26.53
CA PRO A 171 16.67 6.61 26.00
C PRO A 171 15.64 5.58 26.49
N HIS A 172 15.23 5.67 27.76
CA HIS A 172 14.22 4.77 28.34
C HIS A 172 12.83 4.96 27.70
N ARG A 173 12.46 6.21 27.40
CA ARG A 173 11.19 6.52 26.73
C ARG A 173 11.22 6.07 25.27
N GLN A 174 12.34 6.32 24.59
CA GLN A 174 12.56 5.87 23.21
C GLN A 174 12.44 4.34 23.07
N ALA A 175 13.07 3.58 23.98
CA ALA A 175 12.95 2.13 24.01
C ALA A 175 11.50 1.67 24.28
N ALA A 176 10.77 2.31 25.19
CA ALA A 176 9.36 1.99 25.43
C ALA A 176 8.46 2.28 24.22
N ASP A 177 8.68 3.42 23.55
CA ASP A 177 7.91 3.81 22.36
C ASP A 177 8.23 2.90 21.16
N ALA A 178 9.51 2.53 20.97
CA ALA A 178 9.93 1.57 19.95
C ALA A 178 9.26 0.20 20.14
N ARG A 179 9.25 -0.32 21.37
CA ARG A 179 8.59 -1.60 21.68
C ARG A 179 7.09 -1.55 21.41
N ARG A 180 6.42 -0.45 21.79
CA ARG A 180 4.99 -0.28 21.53
C ARG A 180 4.70 -0.26 20.03
N ALA A 181 5.49 0.48 19.25
CA ALA A 181 5.33 0.57 17.80
C ALA A 181 5.64 -0.77 17.10
N LEU A 182 6.68 -1.51 17.53
CA LEU A 182 6.99 -2.85 17.03
C LEU A 182 5.87 -3.86 17.35
N ALA A 183 5.31 -3.83 18.56
CA ALA A 183 4.19 -4.68 18.94
C ALA A 183 2.94 -4.37 18.10
N ALA A 184 2.64 -3.09 17.90
CA ALA A 184 1.53 -2.66 17.05
C ALA A 184 1.74 -3.11 15.59
N LEU A 185 2.96 -2.99 15.07
CA LEU A 185 3.30 -3.42 13.72
C LEU A 185 3.19 -4.94 13.55
N ALA A 186 3.70 -5.71 14.50
CA ALA A 186 3.56 -7.16 14.51
C ALA A 186 2.10 -7.61 14.57
N ALA A 187 1.28 -6.98 15.44
CA ALA A 187 -0.14 -7.25 15.51
C ALA A 187 -0.86 -6.93 14.19
N LEU A 188 -0.55 -5.79 13.58
CA LEU A 188 -1.11 -5.40 12.28
C LEU A 188 -0.74 -6.39 11.17
N GLN A 189 0.53 -6.80 11.07
CA GLN A 189 0.97 -7.77 10.06
C GLN A 189 0.32 -9.14 10.27
N ASN A 190 0.24 -9.60 11.53
CA ASN A 190 -0.45 -10.86 11.86
C ASN A 190 -1.94 -10.81 11.48
N ALA A 191 -2.61 -9.70 11.74
CA ALA A 191 -4.01 -9.52 11.34
C ALA A 191 -4.15 -9.54 9.81
N ARG A 192 -3.35 -8.74 9.09
CA ARG A 192 -3.38 -8.65 7.62
C ARG A 192 -3.30 -10.02 6.94
N PHE A 193 -2.41 -10.89 7.41
CA PHE A 193 -2.18 -12.19 6.79
C PHE A 193 -2.87 -13.38 7.48
N GLY A 194 -3.61 -13.13 8.56
CA GLY A 194 -4.32 -14.16 9.32
C GLY A 194 -5.83 -14.06 9.14
N THR A 195 -6.43 -13.02 9.73
CA THR A 195 -7.89 -12.89 9.89
C THR A 195 -8.51 -11.71 9.16
N ALA A 196 -7.70 -10.76 8.67
CA ALA A 196 -8.18 -9.58 7.99
C ALA A 196 -8.74 -9.88 6.59
N THR A 197 -9.38 -8.88 6.01
CA THR A 197 -9.88 -8.88 4.63
C THR A 197 -8.82 -9.31 3.61
N GLU A 198 -7.56 -8.93 3.79
CA GLU A 198 -6.45 -9.26 2.89
C GLU A 198 -6.16 -10.77 2.83
N ALA A 199 -6.12 -11.46 3.97
CA ALA A 199 -5.95 -12.92 4.01
C ALA A 199 -7.09 -13.66 3.28
N ARG A 200 -8.34 -13.22 3.49
CA ARG A 200 -9.52 -13.78 2.81
C ARG A 200 -9.46 -13.52 1.29
N LEU A 201 -9.00 -12.33 0.89
CA LEU A 201 -8.80 -11.97 -0.51
C LEU A 201 -7.80 -12.92 -1.18
N PHE A 202 -6.67 -13.20 -0.54
CA PHE A 202 -5.67 -14.12 -1.08
C PHE A 202 -6.21 -15.54 -1.21
N ALA A 203 -6.96 -16.01 -0.20
CA ALA A 203 -7.60 -17.32 -0.24
C ALA A 203 -8.61 -17.43 -1.40
N ALA A 204 -9.48 -16.43 -1.58
CA ALA A 204 -10.42 -16.39 -2.70
C ALA A 204 -9.69 -16.39 -4.05
N LEU A 205 -8.61 -15.62 -4.16
CA LEU A 205 -7.85 -15.53 -5.41
C LEU A 205 -7.13 -16.83 -5.76
N ARG A 206 -6.59 -17.57 -4.77
CA ARG A 206 -6.00 -18.90 -4.99
C ARG A 206 -6.98 -19.88 -5.62
N VAL A 207 -8.26 -19.81 -5.25
CA VAL A 207 -9.32 -20.68 -5.80
C VAL A 207 -9.67 -20.27 -7.23
N ARG A 208 -9.62 -18.97 -7.55
CA ARG A 208 -10.14 -18.42 -8.80
C ARG A 208 -9.10 -18.29 -9.92
N ALA A 209 -7.80 -18.19 -9.59
CA ALA A 209 -6.78 -17.86 -10.57
C ALA A 209 -5.45 -18.58 -10.29
N GLU A 210 -5.22 -19.71 -10.96
CA GLU A 210 -3.95 -20.46 -10.89
C GLU A 210 -2.75 -19.61 -11.34
N CYS A 211 -2.96 -18.71 -12.30
CA CYS A 211 -1.91 -17.84 -12.83
C CYS A 211 -1.30 -16.87 -11.81
N VAL A 212 -1.92 -16.67 -10.64
CA VAL A 212 -1.35 -15.86 -9.55
C VAL A 212 -0.74 -16.68 -8.42
N ALA A 213 -0.78 -18.02 -8.48
CA ALA A 213 -0.34 -18.87 -7.38
C ALA A 213 1.12 -18.60 -7.00
N ALA A 214 2.01 -18.49 -7.99
CA ALA A 214 3.42 -18.19 -7.77
C ALA A 214 3.66 -16.85 -7.05
N GLU A 215 2.83 -15.84 -7.33
CA GLU A 215 2.90 -14.53 -6.68
C GLU A 215 2.44 -14.60 -5.22
N LEU A 216 1.37 -15.34 -4.95
CA LEU A 216 0.87 -15.57 -3.59
C LEU A 216 1.86 -16.41 -2.76
N ASP A 217 2.56 -17.35 -3.39
CA ASP A 217 3.61 -18.15 -2.73
C ASP A 217 4.88 -17.32 -2.45
N GLU A 218 5.21 -16.33 -3.28
CA GLU A 218 6.23 -15.33 -2.94
C GLU A 218 5.82 -14.49 -1.73
N LEU A 219 4.56 -14.02 -1.68
CA LEU A 219 4.07 -13.24 -0.54
C LEU A 219 4.09 -14.05 0.76
N ASP A 220 3.79 -15.35 0.71
CA ASP A 220 3.92 -16.22 1.88
C ASP A 220 5.37 -16.37 2.35
N ARG A 221 6.33 -16.48 1.41
CA ARG A 221 7.76 -16.50 1.73
C ARG A 221 8.24 -15.16 2.28
N GLN A 222 7.73 -14.02 1.78
CA GLN A 222 8.01 -12.69 2.33
C GLN A 222 7.50 -12.58 3.76
N ARG A 223 6.25 -12.99 4.03
CA ARG A 223 5.66 -13.00 5.38
C ARG A 223 6.49 -13.78 6.39
N GLN A 224 7.00 -14.95 6.03
CA GLN A 224 7.87 -15.74 6.91
C GLN A 224 9.16 -15.01 7.26
N ARG A 225 9.78 -14.33 6.28
CA ARG A 225 10.96 -13.48 6.51
C ARG A 225 10.63 -12.29 7.41
N ASP A 226 9.48 -11.67 7.22
CA ASP A 226 9.00 -10.53 8.00
C ASP A 226 8.79 -10.89 9.48
N THR A 227 8.18 -12.04 9.77
CA THR A 227 8.03 -12.52 11.15
C THR A 227 9.38 -12.66 11.85
N HIS A 228 10.38 -13.23 11.17
CA HIS A 228 11.72 -13.35 11.72
C HIS A 228 12.39 -11.98 11.92
N ALA A 229 12.25 -11.06 10.95
CA ALA A 229 12.82 -9.72 11.00
C ALA A 229 12.22 -8.87 12.13
N LEU A 230 10.90 -8.93 12.35
CA LEU A 230 10.24 -8.25 13.47
C LEU A 230 10.71 -8.80 14.82
N GLY A 231 10.86 -10.12 14.94
CA GLY A 231 11.42 -10.74 16.15
C GLY A 231 12.87 -10.28 16.43
N ALA A 232 13.68 -10.11 15.38
CA ALA A 232 15.04 -9.57 15.52
C ALA A 232 15.05 -8.10 15.93
N LEU A 233 14.17 -7.27 15.36
CA LEU A 233 14.01 -5.87 15.76
C LEU A 233 13.58 -5.73 17.23
N ALA A 234 12.65 -6.56 17.68
CA ALA A 234 12.22 -6.57 19.07
C ALA A 234 13.38 -6.88 20.03
N ARG A 235 14.21 -7.89 19.71
CA ARG A 235 15.41 -8.20 20.52
C ARG A 235 16.41 -7.04 20.55
N LEU A 236 16.71 -6.46 19.39
CA LEU A 236 17.62 -5.31 19.30
C LEU A 236 17.11 -4.09 20.09
N ALA A 237 15.79 -3.89 20.18
CA ALA A 237 15.20 -2.82 20.98
C ALA A 237 15.31 -3.09 22.50
N GLU A 238 15.21 -4.36 22.93
CA GLU A 238 15.42 -4.76 24.33
C GLU A 238 16.89 -4.66 24.75
N ASP A 239 17.82 -4.91 23.83
CA ASP A 239 19.26 -4.73 24.05
C ASP A 239 19.64 -3.24 24.26
N GLY A 240 18.76 -2.32 23.86
CA GLY A 240 18.85 -0.88 24.14
C GLY A 240 18.88 0.00 22.89
N LEU A 241 18.36 1.22 23.05
CA LEU A 241 18.39 2.29 22.04
C LEU A 241 19.11 3.54 22.59
N PRO A 242 19.75 4.35 21.73
CA PRO A 242 19.88 4.20 20.27
C PRO A 242 20.83 3.07 19.83
N SER A 243 20.61 2.49 18.65
CA SER A 243 21.41 1.37 18.15
C SER A 243 21.52 1.38 16.62
N ALA A 244 22.74 1.55 16.10
CA ALA A 244 22.98 1.49 14.66
C ALA A 244 22.59 0.13 14.04
N ALA A 245 22.67 -0.95 14.82
CA ALA A 245 22.23 -2.28 14.39
C ALA A 245 20.71 -2.34 14.27
N PHE A 246 19.99 -1.71 15.19
CA PHE A 246 18.54 -1.53 15.11
C PHE A 246 18.15 -0.70 13.89
N ASP A 247 18.80 0.44 13.67
CA ASP A 247 18.51 1.33 12.54
C ASP A 247 18.72 0.63 11.19
N ALA A 248 19.84 -0.09 11.05
CA ALA A 248 20.12 -0.86 9.84
C ALA A 248 19.13 -2.02 9.64
N ALA A 249 18.70 -2.69 10.71
CA ALA A 249 17.69 -3.73 10.64
C ALA A 249 16.31 -3.15 10.27
N LEU A 250 15.97 -1.99 10.81
CA LEU A 250 14.71 -1.30 10.55
C LEU A 250 14.63 -0.85 9.10
N ALA A 251 15.72 -0.26 8.57
CA ALA A 251 15.80 0.14 7.17
C ALA A 251 15.60 -1.06 6.21
N ARG A 252 16.23 -2.21 6.51
CA ARG A 252 16.04 -3.45 5.71
C ARG A 252 14.62 -3.99 5.80
N TYR A 253 14.05 -4.03 7.00
CA TYR A 253 12.68 -4.50 7.20
C TYR A 253 11.66 -3.57 6.51
N ALA A 254 11.82 -2.26 6.66
CA ALA A 254 10.98 -1.27 5.99
C ALA A 254 11.03 -1.46 4.46
N HIS A 255 12.22 -1.68 3.89
CA HIS A 255 12.36 -1.99 2.46
C HIS A 255 11.51 -3.19 2.04
N GLY A 256 11.67 -4.32 2.72
CA GLY A 256 10.90 -5.54 2.43
C GLY A 256 9.39 -5.33 2.57
N ALA A 257 8.95 -4.64 3.63
CA ALA A 257 7.54 -4.36 3.86
C ALA A 257 6.94 -3.48 2.75
N PHE A 258 7.65 -2.44 2.29
CA PHE A 258 7.20 -1.60 1.19
C PHE A 258 7.21 -2.34 -0.15
N GLU A 259 8.22 -3.19 -0.42
CA GLU A 259 8.23 -4.06 -1.60
C GLU A 259 7.02 -5.01 -1.59
N GLN A 260 6.70 -5.62 -0.45
CA GLN A 260 5.58 -6.53 -0.30
C GLN A 260 4.24 -5.82 -0.57
N MET A 261 4.00 -4.66 0.06
CA MET A 261 2.81 -3.84 -0.20
C MET A 261 2.72 -3.43 -1.67
N GLY A 262 3.86 -3.11 -2.30
CA GLY A 262 3.94 -2.77 -3.71
C GLY A 262 3.57 -3.91 -4.64
N ARG A 263 4.03 -5.14 -4.36
CA ARG A 263 3.63 -6.33 -5.11
C ARG A 263 2.14 -6.62 -4.96
N ILE A 264 1.59 -6.52 -3.75
CA ILE A 264 0.16 -6.72 -3.49
C ILE A 264 -0.66 -5.72 -4.32
N GLU A 265 -0.28 -4.45 -4.27
CA GLU A 265 -1.02 -3.39 -4.96
C GLU A 265 -0.85 -3.41 -6.48
N GLY A 266 0.35 -3.72 -6.96
CA GLY A 266 0.68 -3.71 -8.38
C GLY A 266 0.28 -4.99 -9.12
N VAL A 267 0.10 -6.11 -8.42
CA VAL A 267 -0.16 -7.42 -9.05
C VAL A 267 -1.42 -8.07 -8.48
N ILE A 268 -1.52 -8.20 -7.17
CA ILE A 268 -2.62 -8.95 -6.55
C ILE A 268 -3.94 -8.21 -6.68
N PHE A 269 -4.00 -6.91 -6.41
CA PHE A 269 -5.25 -6.15 -6.57
C PHE A 269 -5.76 -6.08 -8.02
N PRO A 270 -4.92 -5.83 -9.05
CA PRO A 270 -5.35 -5.95 -10.44
C PRO A 270 -5.85 -7.35 -10.79
N ALA A 271 -5.14 -8.40 -10.35
CA ALA A 271 -5.57 -9.77 -10.61
C ALA A 271 -6.90 -10.10 -9.90
N ALA A 272 -7.07 -9.66 -8.66
CA ALA A 272 -8.31 -9.82 -7.93
C ALA A 272 -9.49 -9.17 -8.67
N ARG A 273 -9.32 -7.94 -9.18
CA ARG A 273 -10.35 -7.27 -9.98
C ARG A 273 -10.70 -8.02 -11.26
N ARG A 274 -9.71 -8.70 -11.86
CA ARG A 274 -9.90 -9.45 -13.10
C ARG A 274 -10.60 -10.78 -12.88
N TYR A 275 -10.31 -11.47 -11.78
CA TYR A 275 -10.71 -12.87 -11.59
C TYR A 275 -11.78 -13.10 -10.52
N LEU A 276 -12.01 -12.16 -9.61
CA LEU A 276 -13.07 -12.27 -8.62
C LEU A 276 -14.39 -11.68 -9.16
N GLY A 277 -15.48 -12.43 -8.98
CA GLY A 277 -16.83 -11.99 -9.34
C GLY A 277 -17.53 -11.20 -8.23
N ASP A 278 -18.70 -10.63 -8.53
CA ASP A 278 -19.47 -9.82 -7.57
C ASP A 278 -19.83 -10.55 -6.28
N ALA A 279 -20.10 -11.86 -6.36
CA ALA A 279 -20.38 -12.68 -5.20
C ALA A 279 -19.14 -12.83 -4.29
N ASP A 280 -17.95 -12.99 -4.87
CA ASP A 280 -16.69 -13.06 -4.12
C ASP A 280 -16.44 -11.73 -3.41
N TRP A 281 -16.61 -10.60 -4.11
CA TRP A 281 -16.44 -9.27 -3.53
C TRP A 281 -17.44 -8.95 -2.42
N THR A 282 -18.71 -9.34 -2.60
CA THR A 282 -19.75 -9.17 -1.58
C THR A 282 -19.42 -9.97 -0.33
N GLY A 283 -19.03 -11.24 -0.48
CA GLY A 283 -18.61 -12.07 0.65
C GLY A 283 -17.38 -11.51 1.38
N LEU A 284 -16.40 -10.98 0.65
CA LEU A 284 -15.23 -10.31 1.24
C LEU A 284 -15.57 -8.98 1.95
N ASP A 285 -16.68 -8.35 1.57
CA ASP A 285 -17.13 -7.10 2.17
C ASP A 285 -17.90 -7.29 3.47
N GLU A 286 -18.49 -8.48 3.65
CA GLU A 286 -19.15 -8.86 4.89
C GLU A 286 -18.15 -9.05 6.04
N PRO A 287 -18.49 -8.58 7.25
CA PRO A 287 -17.66 -8.79 8.42
C PRO A 287 -17.47 -10.30 8.68
N PRO A 288 -16.31 -10.73 9.20
CA PRO A 288 -16.11 -12.12 9.57
C PRO A 288 -17.17 -12.56 10.59
N ALA A 289 -17.70 -13.78 10.44
CA ALA A 289 -18.74 -14.33 11.32
C ALA A 289 -18.37 -14.30 12.82
N ASP A 290 -17.08 -14.32 13.15
CA ASP A 290 -16.57 -14.22 14.53
C ASP A 290 -16.80 -12.84 15.19
N ASN A 291 -17.25 -11.83 14.44
CA ASN A 291 -17.60 -10.50 14.96
C ASN A 291 -19.11 -10.22 14.97
N ALA A 292 -19.96 -11.24 14.75
CA ALA A 292 -21.40 -11.08 14.97
C ALA A 292 -21.64 -10.83 16.47
N PRO A 293 -22.31 -9.74 16.89
CA PRO A 293 -22.71 -9.60 18.28
C PRO A 293 -23.56 -10.81 18.63
N ALA A 294 -23.12 -11.58 19.63
CA ALA A 294 -23.84 -12.75 20.10
C ALA A 294 -25.30 -12.35 20.35
N THR A 295 -26.21 -12.88 19.54
CA THR A 295 -27.64 -12.74 19.79
C THR A 295 -27.88 -13.31 21.19
N PRO A 296 -28.42 -12.53 22.14
CA PRO A 296 -28.71 -13.07 23.46
C PRO A 296 -29.64 -14.27 23.29
N PRO A 297 -29.43 -15.37 24.05
CA PRO A 297 -30.28 -16.54 23.93
C PRO A 297 -31.71 -16.12 24.28
N ASP A 298 -32.62 -16.29 23.32
CA ASP A 298 -34.06 -16.23 23.56
C ASP A 298 -34.36 -17.21 24.70
N THR A 299 -34.73 -16.67 25.86
CA THR A 299 -35.37 -17.41 26.93
C THR A 299 -36.73 -17.87 26.42
N ASN A 300 -36.72 -19.00 25.71
CA ASN A 300 -37.92 -19.73 25.37
C ASN A 300 -38.35 -20.51 26.63
N GLU A 301 -39.14 -19.84 27.46
CA GLU A 301 -39.82 -20.41 28.61
C GLU A 301 -40.90 -21.38 28.10
N PRO A 302 -40.92 -22.66 28.51
CA PRO A 302 -41.95 -23.58 28.08
C PRO A 302 -43.22 -23.28 28.88
N ALA A 303 -44.29 -22.86 28.18
CA ALA A 303 -45.62 -22.75 28.75
C ALA A 303 -46.12 -24.14 29.18
N ASP A 304 -45.97 -24.43 30.47
CA ASP A 304 -46.41 -25.65 31.11
C ASP A 304 -47.94 -25.64 31.23
N ALA A 305 -48.60 -26.30 30.28
CA ALA A 305 -50.04 -26.51 30.30
C ALA A 305 -50.38 -27.74 31.17
N ARG A 306 -50.61 -27.54 32.48
CA ARG A 306 -51.34 -28.51 33.32
C ARG A 306 -52.29 -27.85 34.33
N ARG A 307 -53.58 -27.96 33.98
CA ARG A 307 -54.78 -28.18 34.81
C ARG A 307 -54.68 -27.93 36.33
N ALA A 308 -55.62 -27.13 36.83
CA ALA A 308 -56.38 -27.48 38.02
C ALA A 308 -57.87 -27.12 37.79
N SER A 309 -58.70 -28.15 37.72
CA SER A 309 -60.11 -28.08 38.11
C SER A 309 -60.15 -28.41 39.60
N ASP A 310 -60.61 -27.45 40.41
CA ASP A 310 -61.56 -27.61 41.53
C ASP A 310 -61.73 -26.25 42.23
#